data_AF-A0A812JEM5-F1
#
_entry.id   AF-A0A812JEM5-F1
#
_cell.length_a   1.000
_cell.length_b   1.000
_cell.length_c   1.000
_cell.angle_alpha   90.00
_cell.angle_beta   90.00
_cell.angle_gamma   90.00
#
_symmetry.space_group_name_H-M   'P 1'
#
loop_
_entity.id
_entity.type
_entity.pdbx_description
1 polymer ?
#
loop_
_entity_poly.entity_id
_entity_poly.type
_entity_poly.pdbx_seq_one_letter_code
_entity_poly.pdbx_strand_id
1 'polypeptide(L)'
;MAGYTPTCFRGLEQLVPAGGGAATAEPGGLCLPPWDRICLLDMDAEEVLQPDDVAKFDAFVFGGILGNVIENDDGSYGSDDRTSEIRPYFKHRRHLGPMQMTTDTAVLVAQKVLERACPLAEIPFLDSPEFERPGDGKDAGAAASDSVCMEGFRYVARRGDTGDWEPTLPEGMKELLLTDADNDILSSLQ
;
A
#
# COMPACT_ATOMS: atom_id res chain seq x y z
N MET A 1 -12.93 -35.34 -17.19
CA MET A 1 -11.94 -34.33 -17.58
C MET A 1 -12.69 -33.16 -18.20
N ALA A 2 -13.06 -32.16 -17.40
CA ALA A 2 -13.63 -30.91 -17.90
C ALA A 2 -12.53 -29.87 -17.88
N GLY A 3 -12.22 -29.30 -19.05
CA GLY A 3 -11.13 -28.37 -19.27
C GLY A 3 -11.37 -27.04 -18.56
N TYR A 4 -10.36 -26.59 -17.83
CA TYR A 4 -10.26 -25.23 -17.34
C TYR A 4 -9.79 -24.34 -18.50
N THR A 5 -10.69 -23.54 -19.05
CA THR A 5 -10.31 -22.43 -19.93
C THR A 5 -9.94 -21.23 -19.05
N PRO A 6 -8.71 -20.71 -19.13
CA PRO A 6 -8.34 -19.50 -18.44
C PRO A 6 -9.05 -18.34 -19.15
N THR A 7 -9.97 -17.67 -18.45
CA THR A 7 -10.49 -16.37 -18.88
C THR A 7 -9.31 -15.40 -18.89
N CYS A 8 -8.86 -15.11 -20.11
CA CYS A 8 -7.85 -14.10 -20.40
C CYS A 8 -8.28 -12.75 -19.82
N PHE A 9 -7.43 -12.20 -18.95
CA PHE A 9 -7.48 -10.78 -18.59
C PHE A 9 -7.37 -9.97 -19.88
N ARG A 10 -8.48 -9.39 -20.34
CA ARG A 10 -8.53 -8.39 -21.39
C ARG A 10 -8.56 -7.03 -20.71
N GLY A 11 -7.78 -6.07 -21.24
CA GLY A 11 -7.36 -4.84 -20.58
C GLY A 11 -8.45 -4.00 -19.92
N LEU A 12 -8.01 -3.12 -19.00
CA LEU A 12 -8.82 -2.17 -18.23
C LEU A 12 -9.81 -1.35 -19.07
N GLU A 13 -9.47 -1.10 -20.34
CA GLU A 13 -10.31 -0.43 -21.34
C GLU A 13 -11.68 -1.09 -21.56
N GLN A 14 -11.82 -2.41 -21.32
CA GLN A 14 -13.09 -3.13 -21.46
C GLN A 14 -13.97 -3.07 -20.20
N LEU A 15 -13.40 -2.65 -19.06
CA LEU A 15 -14.15 -2.43 -17.82
C LEU A 15 -14.81 -1.05 -17.78
N VAL A 16 -14.40 -0.12 -18.64
CA VAL A 16 -14.99 1.21 -18.78
C VAL A 16 -16.16 1.13 -19.79
N PRO A 17 -17.43 1.09 -19.37
CA PRO A 17 -18.53 1.14 -20.31
C PRO A 17 -18.55 2.53 -20.96
N ALA A 18 -18.58 2.55 -22.28
CA ALA A 18 -18.87 3.73 -23.06
C ALA A 18 -20.33 4.15 -22.81
N GLY A 19 -20.57 4.92 -21.75
CA GLY A 19 -21.88 5.41 -21.36
C GLY A 19 -22.33 4.88 -20.00
N GLY A 20 -22.78 5.80 -19.13
CA GLY A 20 -23.27 5.54 -17.78
C GLY A 20 -24.59 4.77 -17.75
N GLY A 21 -24.57 3.50 -18.16
CA GLY A 21 -25.65 2.54 -17.97
C GLY A 21 -25.35 1.62 -16.80
N ALA A 22 -26.31 1.48 -15.89
CA ALA A 22 -26.23 0.53 -14.78
C ALA A 22 -26.12 -0.91 -15.32
N ALA A 23 -25.15 -1.66 -14.83
CA ALA A 23 -24.96 -3.07 -15.19
C ALA A 23 -26.09 -3.93 -14.61
N THR A 24 -26.73 -4.73 -15.46
CA THR A 24 -27.68 -5.78 -15.04
C THR A 24 -26.91 -6.94 -14.44
N ALA A 25 -27.15 -7.25 -13.18
CA ALA A 25 -26.44 -8.28 -12.42
C ALA A 25 -26.98 -9.70 -12.70
N GLU A 26 -26.07 -10.63 -13.04
CA GLU A 26 -26.27 -12.07 -12.91
C GLU A 26 -26.21 -12.47 -11.42
N PRO A 27 -27.00 -13.44 -10.94
CA PRO A 27 -27.04 -13.80 -9.52
C PRO A 27 -25.73 -14.48 -9.11
N GLY A 28 -24.88 -13.75 -8.38
CA GLY A 28 -23.56 -14.20 -7.91
C GLY A 28 -22.37 -13.40 -8.48
N GLY A 29 -22.61 -12.46 -9.39
CA GLY A 29 -21.57 -11.56 -9.89
C GLY A 29 -21.33 -10.36 -8.97
N LEU A 30 -20.06 -10.03 -8.73
CA LEU A 30 -19.69 -8.71 -8.20
C LEU A 30 -20.15 -7.65 -9.20
N CYS A 31 -21.20 -6.91 -8.86
CA CYS A 31 -21.59 -5.73 -9.62
C CYS A 31 -20.66 -4.59 -9.22
N LEU A 32 -19.76 -4.19 -10.13
CA LEU A 32 -18.94 -3.00 -9.91
C LEU A 32 -19.84 -1.76 -9.86
N PRO A 33 -19.57 -0.81 -8.95
CA PRO A 33 -20.34 0.42 -8.91
C PRO A 33 -20.11 1.25 -10.19
N PRO A 34 -20.98 2.23 -10.46
CA PRO A 34 -20.76 3.19 -11.55
C PRO A 34 -19.39 3.88 -11.39
N TRP A 35 -18.70 4.16 -12.50
CA TRP A 35 -17.38 4.80 -12.49
C TRP A 35 -17.31 6.12 -11.69
N ASP A 36 -18.40 6.88 -11.67
CA ASP A 36 -18.49 8.14 -10.90
C ASP A 36 -18.55 7.92 -9.38
N ARG A 37 -18.75 6.68 -8.94
CA ARG A 37 -18.71 6.26 -7.53
C ARG A 37 -17.44 5.46 -7.19
N ILE A 38 -16.45 5.44 -8.09
CA ILE A 38 -15.15 4.83 -7.87
C ILE A 38 -14.10 5.94 -7.68
N CYS A 39 -13.35 5.86 -6.59
CA CYS A 39 -12.25 6.78 -6.32
C CYS A 39 -10.89 6.09 -6.50
N LEU A 40 -9.98 6.72 -7.22
CA LEU A 40 -8.58 6.27 -7.28
C LEU A 40 -7.80 6.86 -6.11
N LEU A 41 -7.09 6.00 -5.38
CA LEU A 41 -6.08 6.41 -4.41
C LEU A 41 -4.76 6.64 -5.16
N ASP A 42 -4.32 7.89 -5.17
CA ASP A 42 -3.24 8.41 -6.01
C ASP A 42 -2.43 9.43 -5.18
N MET A 43 -1.12 9.24 -5.10
CA MET A 43 -0.24 10.11 -4.32
C MET A 43 -0.23 11.54 -4.86
N ASP A 44 -0.43 11.71 -6.17
CA ASP A 44 -0.48 13.01 -6.86
C ASP A 44 -1.89 13.60 -6.94
N ALA A 45 -2.84 13.10 -6.15
CA ALA A 45 -4.15 13.72 -6.02
C ALA A 45 -4.08 15.01 -5.17
N GLU A 46 -4.87 16.01 -5.52
CA GLU A 46 -4.93 17.29 -4.77
C GLU A 46 -5.70 17.17 -3.46
N GLU A 47 -6.72 16.31 -3.41
CA GLU A 47 -7.61 16.17 -2.26
C GLU A 47 -7.19 14.97 -1.40
N VAL A 48 -7.03 15.19 -0.10
CA VAL A 48 -6.77 14.13 0.88
C VAL A 48 -8.02 13.28 1.11
N LEU A 49 -7.88 11.96 1.32
CA LEU A 49 -8.99 11.09 1.68
C LEU A 49 -9.65 11.57 2.99
N GLN A 50 -10.98 11.75 2.97
CA GLN A 50 -11.75 12.22 4.12
C GLN A 50 -12.78 11.18 4.58
N PRO A 51 -13.18 11.17 5.86
CA PRO A 51 -14.26 10.32 6.35
C PRO A 51 -15.56 10.44 5.52
N ASP A 52 -15.92 11.67 5.12
CA ASP A 52 -17.14 11.95 4.35
C ASP A 52 -17.15 11.35 2.93
N ASP A 53 -16.00 10.88 2.44
CA ASP A 53 -15.91 10.25 1.13
C ASP A 53 -16.64 8.89 1.08
N VAL A 54 -16.95 8.27 2.23
CA VAL A 54 -17.79 7.06 2.33
C VAL A 54 -19.21 7.28 1.78
N ALA A 55 -19.73 8.51 1.82
CA ALA A 55 -21.04 8.82 1.25
C ALA A 55 -20.98 9.01 -0.28
N LYS A 56 -19.79 9.31 -0.82
CA LYS A 56 -19.58 9.68 -2.22
C LYS A 56 -19.20 8.47 -3.07
N PHE A 57 -18.40 7.55 -2.53
CA PHE A 57 -17.81 6.45 -3.28
C PHE A 57 -18.17 5.09 -2.68
N ASP A 58 -18.36 4.10 -3.56
CA ASP A 58 -18.66 2.72 -3.18
C ASP A 58 -17.43 1.81 -3.30
N ALA A 59 -16.42 2.24 -4.07
CA ALA A 59 -15.19 1.49 -4.27
C ALA A 59 -13.97 2.41 -4.38
N PHE A 60 -12.84 1.89 -3.93
CA PHE A 60 -11.54 2.55 -4.00
C PHE A 60 -10.57 1.67 -4.77
N VAL A 61 -9.85 2.27 -5.73
CA VAL A 61 -8.81 1.61 -6.50
C VAL A 61 -7.46 2.06 -5.98
N PHE A 62 -6.60 1.11 -5.65
CA PHE A 62 -5.25 1.35 -5.15
C PHE A 62 -4.29 1.30 -6.35
N GLY A 63 -3.90 2.46 -6.88
CA GLY A 63 -3.03 2.55 -8.05
C GLY A 63 -1.57 2.42 -7.67
N GLY A 64 -0.84 1.50 -8.32
CA GLY A 64 0.63 1.52 -8.41
C GLY A 64 1.40 1.69 -7.10
N ILE A 65 0.87 1.22 -5.97
CA ILE A 65 1.31 1.62 -4.62
C ILE A 65 2.75 1.21 -4.29
N LEU A 66 3.28 0.21 -4.98
CA LEU A 66 4.66 -0.26 -4.84
C LEU A 66 5.48 0.15 -6.07
N GLY A 67 5.60 1.45 -6.29
CA GLY A 67 6.64 2.00 -7.13
C GLY A 67 8.02 1.94 -6.46
N ASN A 68 9.07 2.11 -7.24
CA ASN A 68 10.42 2.25 -6.72
C ASN A 68 10.53 3.58 -5.97
N VAL A 69 10.97 3.52 -4.72
CA VAL A 69 11.31 4.71 -3.94
C VAL A 69 12.50 5.40 -4.61
N ILE A 70 12.36 6.69 -4.89
CA ILE A 70 13.41 7.56 -5.42
C ILE A 70 13.72 8.60 -4.36
N GLU A 71 14.92 8.59 -3.80
CA GLU A 71 15.38 9.67 -2.92
C GLU A 71 15.81 10.87 -3.78
N ASN A 72 15.27 12.05 -3.48
CA ASN A 72 15.60 13.30 -4.15
C ASN A 72 16.75 14.02 -3.43
N ASP A 73 17.45 14.92 -4.12
CA ASP A 73 18.57 15.71 -3.57
C ASP A 73 18.20 16.57 -2.34
N ASP A 74 16.90 16.86 -2.15
CA ASP A 74 16.38 17.62 -1.01
C ASP A 74 15.98 16.74 0.20
N GLY A 75 16.21 15.43 0.12
CA GLY A 75 15.86 14.45 1.15
C GLY A 75 14.38 14.04 1.15
N SER A 76 13.61 14.43 0.15
CA SER A 76 12.25 13.93 -0.06
C SER A 76 12.25 12.61 -0.83
N TYR A 77 11.21 11.78 -0.62
CA TYR A 77 11.03 10.53 -1.36
C TYR A 77 9.95 10.70 -2.44
N GLY A 78 10.26 10.26 -3.66
CA GLY A 78 9.35 10.12 -4.79
C GLY A 78 9.13 8.66 -5.19
N SER A 79 8.31 8.44 -6.22
CA SER A 79 8.01 7.12 -6.78
C SER A 79 8.04 7.19 -8.31
N ASP A 80 8.32 6.08 -8.99
CA ASP A 80 7.98 5.95 -10.41
C ASP A 80 6.45 5.96 -10.54
N ASP A 81 5.88 7.07 -10.99
CA ASP A 81 4.43 7.29 -11.06
C ASP A 81 3.74 6.36 -12.08
N ARG A 82 3.62 5.07 -11.75
CA ARG A 82 2.92 4.05 -12.55
C ARG A 82 1.41 4.29 -12.55
N THR A 83 0.90 5.00 -11.55
CA THR A 83 -0.52 5.36 -11.43
C THR A 83 -0.94 6.34 -12.54
N SER A 84 0.01 7.10 -13.11
CA SER A 84 -0.23 7.98 -14.26
C SER A 84 -0.94 7.31 -15.44
N GLU A 85 -0.69 6.02 -15.70
CA GLU A 85 -1.28 5.30 -16.83
C GLU A 85 -2.80 5.14 -16.70
N ILE A 86 -3.29 5.00 -15.46
CA ILE A 86 -4.72 4.77 -15.19
C ILE A 86 -5.44 6.06 -14.75
N ARG A 87 -4.71 7.08 -14.34
CA ARG A 87 -5.23 8.38 -13.86
C ARG A 87 -6.28 9.02 -14.77
N PRO A 88 -6.15 9.01 -16.13
CA PRO A 88 -7.14 9.62 -17.02
C PRO A 88 -8.53 8.96 -16.99
N TYR A 89 -8.65 7.72 -16.50
CA TYR A 89 -9.92 7.00 -16.45
C TYR A 89 -10.75 7.31 -15.20
N PHE A 90 -10.18 7.99 -14.20
CA PHE A 90 -10.85 8.27 -12.93
C PHE A 90 -11.17 9.76 -12.80
N LYS A 91 -12.45 10.07 -12.55
CA LYS A 91 -12.91 11.43 -12.25
C LYS A 91 -12.54 11.87 -10.83
N HIS A 92 -12.52 10.92 -9.90
CA HIS A 92 -12.32 11.17 -8.48
C HIS A 92 -11.01 10.55 -8.03
N ARG A 93 -10.19 11.36 -7.37
CA ARG A 93 -8.88 10.95 -6.84
C ARG A 93 -8.69 11.46 -5.43
N ARG A 94 -8.03 10.67 -4.59
CA ARG A 94 -7.67 11.04 -3.22
C ARG A 94 -6.25 10.59 -2.91
N HIS A 95 -5.50 11.36 -2.14
CA HIS A 95 -4.18 10.93 -1.65
C HIS A 95 -4.26 10.51 -0.17
N LEU A 96 -3.37 9.60 0.24
CA LEU A 96 -3.23 9.12 1.62
C LEU A 96 -2.07 9.79 2.38
N GLY A 97 -1.66 10.96 1.91
CA GLY A 97 -0.48 11.68 2.38
C GLY A 97 0.64 11.73 1.34
N PRO A 98 1.74 12.43 1.66
CA PRO A 98 2.83 12.68 0.72
C PRO A 98 3.88 11.56 0.68
N MET A 99 3.85 10.62 1.63
CA MET A 99 4.78 9.50 1.68
C MET A 99 4.14 8.23 1.13
N GLN A 100 4.95 7.46 0.42
CA GLN A 100 4.56 6.16 -0.10
C GLN A 100 4.22 5.21 1.05
N MET A 101 3.23 4.35 0.85
CA MET A 101 2.82 3.32 1.79
C MET A 101 2.92 1.97 1.08
N THR A 102 3.10 0.88 1.81
CA THR A 102 2.83 -0.44 1.25
C THR A 102 1.33 -0.62 1.01
N THR A 103 0.94 -1.54 0.13
CA THR A 103 -0.48 -1.76 -0.19
C THR A 103 -1.31 -2.11 1.03
N ASP A 104 -0.80 -2.96 1.92
CA ASP A 104 -1.46 -3.33 3.17
C ASP A 104 -1.63 -2.12 4.11
N THR A 105 -0.60 -1.27 4.23
CA THR A 105 -0.68 -0.03 5.00
C THR A 105 -1.69 0.93 4.39
N ALA A 106 -1.67 1.12 3.07
CA ALA A 106 -2.60 2.00 2.37
C ALA A 106 -4.06 1.56 2.59
N VAL A 107 -4.33 0.25 2.53
CA VAL A 107 -5.65 -0.32 2.82
C VAL A 107 -6.03 -0.08 4.29
N LEU A 108 -5.11 -0.29 5.23
CA LEU A 108 -5.34 -0.04 6.66
C LEU A 108 -5.66 1.43 6.94
N VAL A 109 -4.94 2.36 6.31
CA VAL A 109 -5.19 3.81 6.44
C VAL A 109 -6.55 4.16 5.85
N ALA A 110 -6.86 3.70 4.65
CA ALA A 110 -8.17 3.94 4.03
C ALA A 110 -9.31 3.39 4.91
N GLN A 111 -9.15 2.21 5.49
CA GLN A 111 -10.11 1.65 6.43
C GLN A 111 -10.30 2.54 7.66
N LYS A 112 -9.22 3.02 8.28
CA LYS A 112 -9.30 3.91 9.45
C LYS A 112 -10.02 5.22 9.10
N VAL A 113 -9.75 5.79 7.94
CA VAL A 113 -10.39 7.04 7.50
C VAL A 113 -11.87 6.83 7.22
N LEU A 114 -12.22 5.81 6.43
CA LEU A 114 -13.57 5.62 5.92
C LEU A 114 -14.51 4.90 6.89
N GLU A 115 -14.05 3.80 7.51
CA GLU A 115 -14.90 2.99 8.38
C GLU A 115 -14.89 3.49 9.83
N ARG A 116 -13.73 3.98 10.31
CA ARG A 116 -13.60 4.47 11.69
C ARG A 116 -13.74 5.99 11.82
N ALA A 117 -14.01 6.67 10.71
CA ALA A 117 -14.14 8.13 10.64
C ALA A 117 -12.98 8.88 11.30
N CYS A 118 -11.76 8.34 11.21
CA CYS A 118 -10.56 8.93 11.79
C CYS A 118 -9.81 9.74 10.72
N PRO A 119 -9.75 11.08 10.80
CA PRO A 119 -9.03 11.89 9.82
C PRO A 119 -7.58 11.45 9.67
N LEU A 120 -7.03 11.54 8.46
CA LEU A 120 -5.65 11.12 8.17
C LEU A 120 -4.63 11.76 9.12
N ALA A 121 -4.83 13.03 9.50
CA ALA A 121 -3.95 13.77 10.40
C ALA A 121 -3.92 13.24 11.85
N GLU A 122 -4.91 12.43 12.26
CA GLU A 122 -4.98 11.84 13.60
C GLU A 122 -4.38 10.44 13.67
N ILE A 123 -4.06 9.83 12.52
CA ILE A 123 -3.45 8.50 12.47
C ILE A 123 -1.97 8.63 12.85
N PRO A 124 -1.49 7.89 13.85
CA PRO A 124 -0.07 7.91 14.20
C PRO A 124 0.70 7.12 13.13
N PHE A 125 1.80 7.71 12.65
CA PHE A 125 2.65 7.15 11.59
C PHE A 125 4.09 6.99 12.06
N LEU A 126 4.77 6.01 11.48
CA LEU A 126 6.23 5.86 11.51
C LEU A 126 6.73 5.89 10.08
N ASP A 127 7.71 6.75 9.83
CA ASP A 127 8.32 6.94 8.52
C ASP A 127 9.67 6.24 8.52
N SER A 128 9.93 5.42 7.49
CA SER A 128 11.16 4.64 7.33
C SER A 128 11.56 3.84 8.58
N PRO A 129 10.68 2.95 9.12
CA PRO A 129 11.02 2.18 10.32
C PRO A 129 12.20 1.24 10.08
N GLU A 130 13.04 1.08 11.10
CA GLU A 130 14.16 0.16 11.13
C GLU A 130 13.84 -1.04 12.02
N PHE A 131 14.19 -2.24 11.55
CA PHE A 131 14.05 -3.49 12.27
C PHE A 131 15.42 -4.06 12.58
N GLU A 132 15.81 -4.02 13.84
CA GLU A 132 17.01 -4.69 14.31
C GLU A 132 16.70 -6.15 14.67
N ARG A 133 17.61 -7.06 14.32
CA ARG A 133 17.59 -8.40 14.90
C ARG A 133 17.97 -8.32 16.39
N PRO A 134 17.20 -8.92 17.31
CA PRO A 134 17.64 -9.08 18.69
C PRO A 134 18.98 -9.84 18.70
N GLY A 135 20.05 -9.20 19.15
CA GLY A 135 21.36 -9.83 19.20
C GLY A 135 21.34 -11.07 20.08
N ASP A 136 21.70 -12.22 19.52
CA ASP A 136 22.08 -13.39 20.30
C ASP A 136 23.26 -12.94 21.16
N GLY A 137 23.15 -12.95 22.49
CA GLY A 137 24.21 -12.50 23.42
C GLY A 137 25.49 -13.36 23.42
N LYS A 138 25.90 -13.86 22.26
CA LYS A 138 27.07 -14.67 21.98
C LYS A 138 27.73 -14.10 20.73
N ASP A 139 28.49 -13.03 20.90
CA ASP A 139 29.75 -12.74 20.19
C ASP A 139 30.11 -11.27 20.42
N ALA A 140 30.77 -11.02 21.56
CA ALA A 140 31.34 -9.72 21.92
C ALA A 140 32.62 -9.40 21.11
N GLY A 141 32.60 -9.66 19.80
CA GLY A 141 33.76 -9.51 18.92
C GLY A 141 33.41 -9.67 17.45
N ALA A 142 32.89 -8.60 16.85
CA ALA A 142 32.74 -8.37 15.40
C ALA A 142 31.61 -9.13 14.66
N ALA A 143 30.43 -8.51 14.61
CA ALA A 143 29.57 -8.44 13.42
C ALA A 143 28.55 -7.31 13.64
N ALA A 144 28.31 -6.49 12.62
CA ALA A 144 27.24 -5.50 12.65
C ALA A 144 25.90 -6.23 12.89
N SER A 145 25.04 -5.72 13.77
CA SER A 145 23.68 -6.22 13.88
C SER A 145 22.99 -6.01 12.53
N ASP A 146 22.57 -7.09 11.87
CA ASP A 146 21.77 -6.96 10.66
C ASP A 146 20.48 -6.21 11.00
N SER A 147 20.29 -5.09 10.30
CA SER A 147 19.10 -4.27 10.39
C SER A 147 18.45 -4.13 9.03
N VAL A 148 17.12 -4.08 9.02
CA VAL A 148 16.33 -3.83 7.82
C VAL A 148 15.64 -2.49 7.96
N CYS A 149 16.01 -1.54 7.11
CA CYS A 149 15.33 -0.25 7.02
C CYS A 149 14.29 -0.28 5.90
N MET A 150 13.03 0.07 6.21
CA MET A 150 11.96 0.21 5.20
C MET A 150 11.96 1.63 4.62
N GLU A 151 13.09 2.02 4.04
CA GLU A 151 13.34 3.39 3.60
C GLU A 151 12.29 3.89 2.58
N GLY A 152 11.79 5.11 2.81
CA GLY A 152 10.84 5.79 1.93
C GLY A 152 9.39 5.33 2.08
N PHE A 153 9.10 4.38 2.98
CA PHE A 153 7.75 3.92 3.26
C PHE A 153 7.24 4.42 4.62
N ARG A 154 5.97 4.78 4.65
CA ARG A 154 5.21 5.14 5.85
C ARG A 154 4.38 3.96 6.31
N TYR A 155 4.37 3.72 7.62
CA TYR A 155 3.57 2.69 8.29
C TYR A 155 2.68 3.28 9.36
N VAL A 156 1.51 2.68 9.58
CA VAL A 156 0.66 3.01 10.72
C VAL A 156 1.34 2.54 12.00
N ALA A 157 1.54 3.46 12.93
CA ALA A 157 2.13 3.15 14.23
C ALA A 157 1.10 2.53 15.18
N ARG A 158 1.52 1.52 15.93
CA ARG A 158 0.79 0.93 17.05
C ARG A 158 1.67 0.94 18.29
N ARG A 159 1.07 0.83 19.47
CA ARG A 159 1.83 0.60 20.70
C ARG A 159 2.19 -0.88 20.77
N GLY A 160 3.49 -1.18 20.86
CA GLY A 160 4.01 -2.52 21.11
C GLY A 160 3.83 -2.93 22.58
N ASP A 161 4.20 -4.17 22.89
CA ASP A 161 4.05 -4.75 24.23
C ASP A 161 4.91 -4.04 25.28
N THR A 162 6.02 -3.42 24.87
CA THR A 162 6.92 -2.63 25.71
C THR A 162 6.42 -1.19 25.95
N GLY A 163 5.37 -0.77 25.23
CA GLY A 163 4.87 0.60 25.22
C GLY A 163 5.48 1.51 24.14
N ASP A 164 6.50 1.03 23.43
CA ASP A 164 7.13 1.75 22.31
C ASP A 164 6.22 1.77 21.07
N TRP A 165 6.50 2.68 20.14
CA TRP A 165 5.79 2.71 18.86
C TRP A 165 6.41 1.69 17.90
N GLU A 166 5.58 0.82 17.35
CA GLU A 166 5.96 -0.17 16.35
C GLU A 166 5.14 0.03 15.07
N PRO A 167 5.70 -0.26 13.88
CA PRO A 167 4.92 -0.27 12.65
C PRO A 167 3.95 -1.45 12.66
N THR A 168 2.74 -1.22 12.15
CA THR A 168 1.75 -2.28 11.94
C THR A 168 2.11 -3.03 10.67
N LEU A 169 2.59 -4.26 10.82
CA LEU A 169 2.93 -5.14 9.71
C LEU A 169 1.99 -6.37 9.66
N PRO A 170 1.82 -6.99 8.48
CA PRO A 170 1.20 -8.30 8.37
C PRO A 170 1.95 -9.36 9.19
N GLU A 171 1.22 -10.38 9.64
CA GLU A 171 1.80 -11.50 10.38
C GLU A 171 2.88 -12.21 9.54
N GLY A 172 4.05 -12.46 10.14
CA GLY A 172 5.19 -13.10 9.47
C GLY A 172 6.07 -12.15 8.64
N MET A 173 5.62 -10.91 8.37
CA MET A 173 6.37 -9.99 7.50
C MET A 173 7.70 -9.54 8.15
N LYS A 174 7.69 -9.27 9.45
CA LYS A 174 8.90 -8.83 10.17
C LYS A 174 9.98 -9.92 10.14
N GLU A 175 9.57 -11.17 10.35
CA GLU A 175 10.45 -12.34 10.32
C GLU A 175 11.01 -12.59 8.93
N LEU A 176 10.19 -12.43 7.88
CA LEU A 176 10.64 -12.53 6.49
C LEU A 176 11.68 -11.47 6.15
N LEU A 177 11.46 -10.21 6.54
CA LEU A 177 12.42 -9.12 6.33
C LEU A 177 13.77 -9.43 6.98
N LEU A 178 13.75 -9.85 8.25
CA LEU A 178 14.98 -10.21 8.97
C LEU A 178 15.67 -11.46 8.37
N THR A 179 14.90 -12.41 7.86
CA THR A 179 15.45 -13.60 7.18
C THR A 179 16.07 -13.25 5.83
N ASP A 180 15.52 -12.27 5.11
CA ASP A 180 16.07 -11.82 3.83
C ASP A 180 17.38 -11.06 4.01
N ALA A 181 17.49 -10.24 5.06
CA ALA A 181 18.75 -9.60 5.45
C ALA A 181 19.88 -10.61 5.71
N ASP A 182 19.55 -11.75 6.33
CA ASP A 182 20.51 -12.84 6.58
C ASP A 182 20.91 -13.58 5.28
N ASN A 183 20.05 -13.57 4.25
CA ASN A 183 20.31 -14.26 2.98
C ASN A 183 21.28 -13.43 2.15
N ASP A 184 22.54 -13.49 2.57
CA ASP A 184 23.68 -12.90 1.92
C ASP A 184 23.75 -13.43 0.46
N ILE A 185 23.25 -12.65 -0.50
CA ILE A 185 23.32 -12.96 -1.95
C ILE A 185 24.79 -13.24 -2.37
N LEU A 186 25.75 -12.75 -1.58
CA LEU A 186 27.18 -13.00 -1.74
C LEU A 186 27.62 -14.43 -1.40
N SER A 187 26.87 -15.19 -0.59
CA SER A 187 27.20 -16.58 -0.27
C SER A 187 26.93 -17.56 -1.42
N SER A 188 26.12 -17.15 -2.40
CA SER A 188 25.74 -17.97 -3.56
C SER A 188 26.62 -17.76 -4.80
N LEU A 189 27.65 -16.90 -4.69
CA LEU A 189 28.60 -16.58 -5.77
C LEU A 189 29.99 -17.24 -5.59
N GLN A 190 30.13 -18.23 -4.69
CA GLN A 190 31.33 -19.08 -4.57
C GLN A 190 31.14 -20.43 -5.26
#